data_AF-A0A660WKI7-F1
#
_entry.id   AF-A0A660WKI7-F1
#
_cell.length_a   1.000
_cell.length_b   1.000
_cell.length_c   1.000
_cell.angle_alpha   90.00
_cell.angle_beta   90.00
_cell.angle_gamma   90.00
#
_symmetry.space_group_name_H-M   'P 1'
#
loop_
_entity.id
_entity.type
_entity.pdbx_description
1 polymer ?
#
loop_
_entity_poly.entity_id
_entity_poly.type
_entity_poly.pdbx_seq_one_letter_code
_entity_poly.pdbx_strand_id
1 'polypeptide(L)'
;MNKKLIKQENTLRDIDLKKCPFCGYSYKEFKEYGFLGCPYCYKYFSPFIENYLLKIHGRLVHKGKYPSSFKKVKKNKKLMELEKKLESAIRNKDYRRIKEVKSKIRRLNETS
;
A
#
# COMPACT_ATOMS: atom_id res chain seq x y z
N MET A 1 -18.88 -12.79 -20.12
CA MET A 1 -19.13 -11.85 -19.00
C MET A 1 -18.49 -12.38 -17.72
N ASN A 2 -17.62 -11.58 -17.09
CA ASN A 2 -16.73 -12.03 -16.02
C ASN A 2 -17.49 -12.21 -14.69
N LYS A 3 -17.68 -13.46 -14.23
CA LYS A 3 -18.44 -13.81 -13.01
C LYS A 3 -17.96 -13.10 -11.72
N LYS A 4 -16.70 -12.63 -11.70
CA LYS A 4 -16.10 -11.84 -10.59
C LYS A 4 -16.68 -10.43 -10.46
N LEU A 5 -16.97 -9.76 -11.58
CA LEU A 5 -17.56 -8.40 -11.59
C LEU A 5 -19.02 -8.45 -11.12
N ILE A 6 -19.77 -9.44 -11.60
CA ILE A 6 -21.19 -9.65 -11.27
C ILE A 6 -21.39 -9.96 -9.77
N LYS A 7 -20.48 -10.73 -9.15
CA LYS A 7 -20.51 -11.00 -7.70
C LYS A 7 -20.28 -9.75 -6.86
N GLN A 8 -19.37 -8.86 -7.27
CA GLN A 8 -19.05 -7.62 -6.55
C GLN A 8 -20.18 -6.60 -6.65
N GLU A 9 -20.85 -6.49 -7.80
CA GLU A 9 -22.01 -5.60 -7.96
C GLU A 9 -23.21 -6.02 -7.12
N ASN A 10 -23.47 -7.33 -6.98
CA ASN A 10 -24.57 -7.82 -6.15
C ASN A 10 -24.30 -7.60 -4.65
N THR A 11 -23.06 -7.80 -4.18
CA THR A 11 -22.73 -7.53 -2.75
C THR A 11 -22.79 -6.04 -2.40
N LEU A 12 -22.55 -5.14 -3.37
CA LEU A 12 -22.64 -3.70 -3.19
C LEU A 12 -24.09 -3.22 -3.05
N ARG A 13 -25.04 -3.81 -3.80
CA ARG A 13 -26.47 -3.45 -3.72
C ARG A 13 -27.09 -3.85 -2.38
N ASP A 14 -26.71 -5.00 -1.83
CA ASP A 14 -27.19 -5.46 -0.52
C ASP A 14 -26.68 -4.59 0.63
N ILE A 15 -25.50 -3.99 0.47
CA ILE A 15 -24.92 -3.11 1.49
C ILE A 15 -25.59 -1.75 1.55
N ASP A 16 -26.08 -1.24 0.42
CA ASP A 16 -26.75 0.06 0.36
C ASP A 16 -28.03 0.09 1.20
N LEU A 17 -28.64 -1.08 1.41
CA LEU A 17 -29.81 -1.29 2.27
C LEU A 17 -29.44 -1.56 3.73
N LYS A 18 -28.16 -1.86 4.05
CA LYS A 18 -27.72 -2.10 5.43
C LYS A 18 -27.70 -0.80 6.21
N LYS A 19 -28.43 -0.83 7.32
CA LYS A 19 -28.46 0.22 8.33
C LYS A 19 -27.58 -0.16 9.51
N CYS A 20 -26.96 0.84 10.12
CA CYS A 20 -26.26 0.69 11.39
C CYS A 20 -27.26 0.25 12.46
N PRO A 21 -27.00 -0.83 13.21
CA PRO A 21 -27.93 -1.30 14.25
C PRO A 21 -28.00 -0.34 15.45
N PHE A 22 -27.06 0.60 15.59
CA PHE A 22 -27.01 1.53 16.71
C PHE A 22 -27.73 2.85 16.44
N CYS A 23 -27.54 3.46 15.26
CA CYS A 23 -28.13 4.76 14.91
C CYS A 23 -29.07 4.74 13.71
N GLY A 24 -29.25 3.59 13.05
CA GLY A 24 -30.09 3.45 11.86
C GLY A 24 -29.50 4.01 10.56
N TYR A 25 -28.34 4.68 10.62
CA TYR A 25 -27.69 5.29 9.45
C TYR A 25 -27.25 4.24 8.43
N SER A 26 -27.61 4.44 7.16
CA SER A 26 -27.36 3.51 6.05
C SER A 26 -26.04 3.77 5.35
N TYR A 27 -25.52 2.75 4.67
CA TYR A 27 -24.33 2.92 3.83
C TYR A 27 -24.59 3.81 2.60
N LYS A 28 -25.84 3.84 2.10
CA LYS A 28 -26.24 4.74 1.01
C LYS A 28 -26.08 6.21 1.42
N GLU A 29 -26.54 6.57 2.63
CA GLU A 29 -26.36 7.91 3.18
C GLU A 29 -24.87 8.27 3.35
N PHE A 30 -24.03 7.32 3.75
CA PHE A 30 -22.58 7.54 3.76
C PHE A 30 -22.00 7.85 2.37
N LYS A 31 -22.43 7.14 1.32
CA LYS A 31 -21.96 7.41 -0.06
C LYS A 31 -22.43 8.75 -0.60
N GLU A 32 -23.59 9.22 -0.18
CA GLU A 32 -24.20 10.48 -0.63
C GLU A 32 -23.61 11.68 0.11
N TYR A 33 -23.52 11.62 1.44
CA TYR A 33 -23.07 12.75 2.26
C TYR A 33 -21.57 12.71 2.61
N GLY A 34 -20.93 11.54 2.52
CA GLY A 34 -19.50 11.37 2.86
C GLY A 34 -19.19 11.30 4.36
N PHE A 35 -20.18 11.46 5.23
CA PHE A 35 -20.03 11.39 6.69
C PHE A 35 -20.70 10.14 7.28
N LEU A 36 -20.15 9.64 8.40
CA LEU A 36 -20.68 8.51 9.14
C LEU A 36 -21.48 9.02 10.35
N GLY A 37 -22.67 8.46 10.57
CA GLY A 37 -23.59 8.97 11.59
C GLY A 37 -23.16 8.76 13.05
N CYS A 38 -22.42 7.70 13.39
CA CYS A 38 -21.95 7.47 14.76
C CYS A 38 -20.61 6.68 14.80
N PRO A 39 -19.93 6.59 15.96
CA PRO A 39 -18.68 5.84 16.08
C PRO A 39 -18.80 4.36 15.70
N TYR A 40 -19.96 3.74 15.96
CA TYR A 40 -20.18 2.33 15.61
C TYR A 40 -20.22 2.09 14.09
N CYS A 41 -20.60 3.10 13.29
CA CYS A 41 -20.61 3.00 11.84
C CYS A 41 -19.21 2.74 11.25
N TYR A 42 -18.14 3.25 11.87
CA TYR A 42 -16.77 2.95 11.44
C TYR A 42 -16.45 1.45 11.53
N LYS A 43 -16.91 0.78 12.59
CA LYS A 43 -16.69 -0.66 12.78
C LYS A 43 -17.61 -1.47 11.89
N TYR A 44 -18.90 -1.13 11.87
CA TYR A 44 -19.92 -1.90 11.15
C TYR A 44 -19.73 -1.89 9.64
N PHE A 45 -19.28 -0.76 9.06
CA PHE A 45 -19.06 -0.62 7.63
C PHE A 45 -17.58 -0.68 7.21
N SER A 46 -16.65 -1.04 8.11
CA SER A 46 -15.18 -0.97 7.88
C SER A 46 -14.73 -1.51 6.51
N PRO A 47 -15.12 -2.72 6.08
CA PRO A 47 -14.64 -3.28 4.81
C PRO A 47 -15.06 -2.45 3.60
N PHE A 48 -16.22 -1.81 3.68
CA PHE A 48 -16.80 -1.01 2.61
C PHE A 48 -16.22 0.40 2.61
N ILE A 49 -16.06 1.00 3.80
CA ILE A 49 -15.38 2.29 3.98
C ILE A 49 -13.95 2.20 3.45
N GLU A 50 -13.20 1.15 3.79
CA GLU A 50 -11.84 0.95 3.30
C GLU A 50 -11.80 0.87 1.76
N ASN A 51 -12.64 0.05 1.15
CA ASN A 51 -12.68 -0.03 -0.32
C ASN A 51 -13.06 1.31 -0.96
N TYR A 52 -14.00 2.04 -0.36
CA TYR A 52 -14.41 3.38 -0.83
C TYR A 52 -13.26 4.39 -0.73
N LEU A 53 -12.60 4.48 0.43
CA LEU A 53 -11.45 5.35 0.65
C LEU A 53 -10.27 4.99 -0.26
N LEU A 54 -10.05 3.70 -0.54
CA LEU A 54 -9.03 3.25 -1.46
C LEU A 54 -9.29 3.76 -2.89
N LYS A 55 -10.56 3.79 -3.34
CA LYS A 55 -10.92 4.31 -4.66
C LYS A 55 -10.69 5.82 -4.78
N ILE A 56 -10.95 6.59 -3.71
CA ILE A 56 -10.82 8.05 -3.72
C ILE A 56 -9.36 8.48 -3.50
N HIS A 57 -8.70 7.96 -2.47
CA HIS A 57 -7.36 8.40 -2.06
C HIS A 57 -6.23 7.56 -2.66
N GLY A 58 -6.53 6.42 -3.28
CA GLY A 58 -5.56 5.48 -3.85
C GLY A 58 -4.76 4.68 -2.82
N ARG A 59 -4.75 5.10 -1.55
CA ARG A 59 -4.05 4.44 -0.43
C ARG A 59 -4.82 4.66 0.87
N LEU A 60 -4.89 3.64 1.70
CA LEU A 60 -5.49 3.70 3.05
C LEU A 60 -4.55 4.32 4.10
N VAL A 61 -3.25 4.30 3.83
CA VAL A 61 -2.22 4.78 4.76
C VAL A 61 -1.40 5.86 4.07
N HIS A 62 -1.44 7.07 4.63
CA HIS A 62 -0.57 8.16 4.22
C HIS A 62 0.87 7.86 4.68
N LYS A 63 1.80 7.76 3.72
CA LYS A 63 3.22 7.47 3.99
C LYS A 63 4.09 8.74 4.07
N GLY A 64 3.48 9.92 4.11
CA GLY A 64 4.19 11.21 4.04
C GLY A 64 4.47 11.67 2.60
N LYS A 65 4.83 12.95 2.46
CA LYS A 65 5.28 13.57 1.20
C LYS A 65 6.80 13.54 1.17
N TYR A 66 7.39 12.93 0.15
CA TYR A 66 8.83 13.00 -0.11
C TYR A 66 9.08 13.53 -1.52
N PRO A 67 10.15 14.31 -1.76
CA PRO A 67 10.50 14.78 -3.09
C PRO A 67 10.67 13.61 -4.06
N SER A 68 10.30 13.79 -5.33
CA SER A 68 10.43 12.77 -6.37
C SER A 68 11.88 12.23 -6.49
N SER A 69 12.87 13.07 -6.20
CA SER A 69 14.29 12.74 -6.15
C SER A 69 14.69 11.81 -4.98
N PHE A 70 13.87 11.67 -3.94
CA PHE A 70 14.21 10.89 -2.74
C PHE A 70 14.47 9.41 -3.04
N LYS A 71 13.75 8.82 -4.01
CA LYS A 71 13.99 7.45 -4.47
C LYS A 71 15.42 7.29 -5.05
N LYS A 72 15.86 8.24 -5.87
CA LYS A 72 17.22 8.26 -6.45
C LYS A 72 18.27 8.45 -5.36
N VAL A 73 18.05 9.40 -4.44
CA VAL A 73 18.97 9.63 -3.30
C VAL A 73 19.11 8.39 -2.43
N LYS A 74 18.01 7.72 -2.09
CA LYS A 74 18.02 6.49 -1.28
C LYS A 74 18.73 5.34 -1.99
N LYS A 75 18.49 5.16 -3.29
CA LYS A 75 19.17 4.16 -4.13
C LYS A 75 20.69 4.41 -4.17
N ASN A 76 21.09 5.65 -4.44
CA ASN A 76 22.51 6.04 -4.49
C ASN A 76 23.21 5.83 -3.16
N LYS A 77 22.60 6.23 -2.03
CA LYS A 77 23.14 5.94 -0.69
C LYS A 77 23.34 4.43 -0.48
N LYS A 78 22.39 3.61 -0.91
CA LYS A 78 22.49 2.15 -0.76
C LYS A 78 23.55 1.52 -1.67
N LEU A 79 23.75 2.05 -2.87
CA LEU A 79 24.85 1.65 -3.76
C LEU A 79 26.20 1.96 -3.12
N MET A 80 26.40 3.18 -2.63
CA MET A 80 27.65 3.57 -1.94
C MET A 80 27.95 2.67 -0.73
N GLU A 81 26.95 2.29 0.06
CA GLU A 81 27.14 1.33 1.16
C GLU A 81 27.58 -0.06 0.67
N LEU A 82 27.03 -0.53 -0.45
CA LEU A 82 27.36 -1.84 -1.02
C LEU A 82 28.74 -1.85 -1.66
N GLU A 83 29.16 -0.75 -2.28
CA GLU A 83 30.51 -0.56 -2.83
C GLU A 83 31.55 -0.64 -1.71
N LYS A 84 31.35 0.07 -0.60
CA LYS A 84 32.22 -0.05 0.59
C LYS A 84 32.31 -1.47 1.13
N LYS A 85 31.18 -2.20 1.14
CA LYS A 85 31.14 -3.61 1.57
C LYS A 85 31.85 -4.53 0.58
N LEU A 86 31.78 -4.24 -0.71
CA LEU A 86 32.48 -4.99 -1.75
C LEU A 86 33.99 -4.85 -1.59
N GLU A 87 34.48 -3.63 -1.44
CA GLU A 87 35.91 -3.37 -1.20
C GLU A 87 36.41 -4.07 0.06
N SER A 88 35.64 -4.01 1.15
CA SER A 88 36.00 -4.72 2.38
C SER A 88 36.06 -6.23 2.18
N ALA A 89 35.14 -6.81 1.42
CA ALA A 89 35.14 -8.24 1.13
C ALA A 89 36.32 -8.66 0.24
N ILE A 90 36.71 -7.79 -0.71
CA ILE A 90 37.91 -7.98 -1.54
C ILE A 90 39.17 -7.96 -0.68
N ARG A 91 39.32 -6.95 0.19
CA ARG A 91 40.46 -6.85 1.12
C ARG A 91 40.60 -8.09 2.00
N ASN A 92 39.48 -8.63 2.48
CA ASN A 92 39.45 -9.81 3.33
C ASN A 92 39.48 -11.14 2.56
N LYS A 93 39.57 -11.11 1.22
CA LYS A 93 39.52 -12.30 0.35
C LYS A 93 38.28 -13.19 0.59
N ASP A 94 37.16 -12.59 0.99
CA ASP A 94 35.90 -13.30 1.22
C ASP A 94 35.11 -13.43 -0.09
N TYR A 95 35.46 -14.45 -0.88
CA TYR A 95 34.86 -14.69 -2.20
C TYR A 95 33.35 -14.91 -2.16
N ARG A 96 32.84 -15.54 -1.09
CA ARG A 96 31.41 -15.73 -0.90
C ARG A 96 30.70 -14.37 -0.79
N ARG A 97 31.23 -13.50 0.07
CA ARG A 97 30.64 -12.18 0.30
C ARG A 97 30.80 -11.25 -0.90
N ILE A 98 31.89 -11.36 -1.65
CA ILE A 98 32.05 -10.66 -2.93
C ILE A 98 30.89 -11.02 -3.89
N LYS A 99 30.61 -12.32 -4.06
CA LYS A 99 29.52 -12.80 -4.94
C LYS A 99 28.15 -12.30 -4.46
N GLU A 100 27.89 -12.36 -3.16
CA GLU A 100 26.64 -11.87 -2.56
C GLU A 100 26.45 -10.36 -2.75
N VAL A 101 27.48 -9.56 -2.51
CA VAL A 101 27.41 -8.09 -2.64
C VAL A 101 27.26 -7.67 -4.10
N LYS A 102 27.99 -8.30 -5.04
CA LYS A 102 27.80 -8.07 -6.48
C LYS A 102 26.37 -8.37 -6.94
N SER A 103 25.78 -9.47 -6.47
CA SER A 103 24.38 -9.79 -6.77
C SER A 103 23.40 -8.73 -6.23
N LYS A 104 23.64 -8.24 -5.00
CA LYS A 104 22.82 -7.18 -4.40
C LYS A 104 22.90 -5.85 -5.18
N ILE A 105 24.10 -5.46 -5.64
CA ILE A 105 24.29 -4.27 -6.49
C ILE A 105 23.52 -4.43 -7.81
N ARG A 106 23.65 -5.59 -8.47
CA ARG A 106 22.95 -5.87 -9.73
C ARG A 106 21.42 -5.76 -9.58
N ARG A 107 20.84 -6.44 -8.58
CA ARG A 107 19.39 -6.38 -8.31
C ARG A 107 18.90 -4.96 -8.04
N LEU A 108 19.67 -4.19 -7.27
CA LEU A 108 19.33 -2.81 -6.95
C LEU A 108 19.35 -1.91 -8.20
N ASN A 109 20.25 -2.19 -9.16
CA ASN A 109 20.28 -1.52 -10.45
C ASN A 109 19.14 -1.95 -11.39
N GLU A 110 18.73 -3.21 -11.36
CA GLU A 110 17.62 -3.74 -12.19
C GLU A 110 16.23 -3.26 -11.74
N THR A 111 16.02 -2.98 -10.44
CA THR A 111 14.74 -2.43 -9.93
C THR A 111 14.49 -0.95 -10.27
N SER A 112 15.09 -0.45 -11.36
CA SER A 112 15.01 0.96 -11.77
C SER A 112 13.96 1.22 -12.84
#